data_AF-A0A7Y2C645-F1
#
_entry.id   AF-A0A7Y2C645-F1
#
_cell.length_a   1.000
_cell.length_b   1.000
_cell.length_c   1.000
_cell.angle_alpha   90.00
_cell.angle_beta   90.00
_cell.angle_gamma   90.00
#
_symmetry.space_group_name_H-M   'P 1'
#
loop_
_entity.id
_entity.type
_entity.pdbx_description
1 polymer ?
#
loop_
_entity_poly.entity_id
_entity_poly.type
_entity_poly.pdbx_seq_one_letter_code
_entity_poly.pdbx_strand_id
1 'polypeptide(L)'
;YDHLSGPTAVAFTAEAAAPAKVIKKFTSAERIELPELKAAFVEGAVYHADALDVLAALKSKDEIVGDVLGLLLSPMTNISGALTGAGSNLLALVKAIEEKAAA
;
A
#
# COMPACT_ATOMS: atom_id res chain seq x y z
N TYR A 1 -13.04 11.67 -31.22
CA TYR A 1 -11.66 11.59 -30.68
C TYR A 1 -11.61 12.57 -29.51
N ASP A 2 -12.42 12.31 -28.48
CA ASP A 2 -12.86 13.39 -27.60
C ASP A 2 -11.94 13.59 -26.39
N HIS A 3 -11.11 12.57 -26.10
CA HIS A 3 -10.20 12.57 -24.95
C HIS A 3 -8.74 12.88 -25.33
N LEU A 4 -8.40 13.03 -26.61
CA LEU A 4 -7.02 13.27 -27.08
C LEU A 4 -6.88 14.62 -27.78
N SER A 5 -7.63 15.62 -27.32
CA SER A 5 -7.59 16.97 -27.87
C SER A 5 -6.37 17.76 -27.34
N GLY A 6 -5.67 18.46 -28.23
CA GLY A 6 -4.50 19.27 -27.89
C GLY A 6 -3.21 18.46 -27.65
N PRO A 7 -2.16 19.08 -27.08
CA PRO A 7 -0.88 18.41 -26.81
C PRO A 7 -1.09 17.19 -25.92
N THR A 8 -0.70 16.02 -26.40
CA THR A 8 -0.97 14.75 -25.73
C THR A 8 0.29 13.90 -25.73
N ALA A 9 0.73 13.52 -24.53
CA ALA A 9 1.77 12.53 -24.32
C ALA A 9 1.14 11.19 -23.93
N VAL A 10 1.77 10.08 -24.30
CA VAL A 10 1.31 8.73 -23.96
C VAL A 10 2.44 8.00 -23.24
N ALA A 11 2.12 7.39 -22.10
CA ALA A 11 3.04 6.59 -21.32
C ALA A 11 2.55 5.14 -21.29
N PHE A 12 3.45 4.20 -21.57
CA PHE A 12 3.18 2.76 -21.50
C PHE A 12 4.02 2.14 -20.41
N THR A 13 3.39 1.35 -19.56
CA THR A 13 4.03 0.67 -18.43
C THR A 13 3.43 -0.71 -18.25
N ALA A 14 4.22 -1.64 -17.71
CA ALA A 14 3.69 -2.91 -17.23
C ALA A 14 2.92 -2.74 -15.90
N GLU A 15 3.32 -1.76 -15.08
CA GLU A 15 2.65 -1.41 -13.84
C GLU A 15 1.61 -0.31 -14.07
N ALA A 16 0.33 -0.62 -13.86
CA ALA A 16 -0.78 0.27 -14.14
C ALA A 16 -0.73 1.61 -13.38
N ALA A 17 -0.25 1.60 -12.14
CA ALA A 17 -0.24 2.78 -11.28
C ALA A 17 0.94 3.73 -11.54
N ALA A 18 2.00 3.26 -12.20
CA ALA A 18 3.25 4.00 -12.30
C ALA A 18 3.10 5.36 -13.00
N PRO A 19 2.44 5.49 -14.18
CA PRO A 19 2.24 6.78 -14.83
C PRO A 19 1.45 7.77 -13.97
N ALA A 20 0.38 7.31 -13.33
CA ALA A 20 -0.46 8.14 -12.48
C ALA A 20 0.30 8.65 -11.24
N LYS A 21 1.12 7.79 -10.60
CA LYS A 21 2.00 8.17 -9.48
C LYS A 21 3.02 9.22 -9.91
N VAL A 22 3.62 9.07 -11.10
CA VAL A 22 4.59 10.04 -11.64
C VAL A 22 3.94 11.39 -11.91
N ILE A 23 2.78 11.40 -12.59
CA ILE A 23 2.04 12.64 -12.87
C ILE A 23 1.70 13.35 -11.56
N LYS A 24 1.07 12.66 -10.61
CA LYS A 24 0.66 13.25 -9.33
C LYS A 24 1.85 13.76 -8.53
N LYS A 25 2.98 13.03 -8.52
CA LYS A 25 4.20 13.44 -7.82
C LYS A 25 4.80 14.68 -8.46
N PHE A 26 4.87 14.73 -9.78
CA PHE A 26 5.45 15.83 -10.53
C PHE A 26 4.62 17.12 -10.38
N THR A 27 3.31 17.06 -10.60
CA THR A 27 2.42 18.21 -10.45
C THR A 27 2.41 18.76 -9.02
N SER A 28 2.42 17.87 -8.01
CA SER A 28 2.50 18.28 -6.60
C SER A 28 3.85 18.89 -6.23
N ALA A 29 4.96 18.35 -6.74
CA ALA A 29 6.30 18.84 -6.44
C ALA A 29 6.55 20.23 -7.04
N GLU A 30 6.18 20.41 -8.30
CA GLU A 30 6.41 21.64 -9.05
C GLU A 30 5.29 22.69 -8.87
N ARG A 31 4.20 22.32 -8.18
CA ARG A 31 3.00 23.16 -7.97
C ARG A 31 2.42 23.67 -9.29
N ILE A 32 2.30 22.77 -10.26
CA ILE A 32 1.77 23.03 -11.60
C ILE A 32 0.58 22.11 -11.88
N GLU A 33 -0.31 22.55 -12.78
CA GLU A 33 -1.52 21.81 -13.14
C GLU A 33 -1.31 20.81 -14.30
N LEU A 34 -0.20 20.92 -15.02
CA LEU A 34 0.14 20.08 -16.17
C LEU A 34 1.39 19.23 -15.90
N PRO A 35 1.47 18.01 -16.45
CA PRO A 35 0.49 17.36 -17.32
C PRO A 35 -0.75 16.85 -16.57
N GLU A 36 -1.93 17.05 -17.16
CA GLU A 36 -3.19 16.48 -16.66
C GLU A 36 -3.44 15.08 -17.24
N LEU A 37 -4.14 14.23 -16.50
CA LEU A 37 -4.62 12.96 -17.02
C LEU A 37 -5.83 13.23 -17.93
N LYS A 38 -5.80 12.72 -19.17
CA LYS A 38 -6.95 12.79 -20.08
C LYS A 38 -7.73 11.47 -20.12
N ALA A 39 -7.02 10.37 -20.32
CA ALA A 39 -7.58 9.03 -20.31
C ALA A 39 -6.48 8.00 -19.97
N ALA A 40 -6.89 6.85 -19.43
CA ALA A 40 -6.02 5.69 -19.24
C ALA A 40 -6.75 4.40 -19.59
N PHE A 41 -6.01 3.40 -20.06
CA PHE A 41 -6.52 2.06 -20.30
C PHE A 41 -5.75 1.07 -19.43
N VAL A 42 -6.45 0.39 -18.52
CA VAL A 42 -5.85 -0.52 -17.55
C VAL A 42 -6.71 -1.78 -17.48
N GLU A 43 -6.11 -2.94 -17.73
CA GLU A 43 -6.75 -4.26 -17.59
C GLU A 43 -8.16 -4.38 -18.21
N GLY A 44 -8.39 -3.74 -19.37
CA GLY A 44 -9.67 -3.80 -20.08
C GLY A 44 -10.67 -2.70 -19.70
N ALA A 45 -10.36 -1.87 -18.69
CA ALA A 45 -11.16 -0.72 -18.30
C ALA A 45 -10.56 0.59 -18.83
N VAL A 46 -11.44 1.51 -19.24
CA VAL A 46 -11.09 2.88 -19.63
C VAL A 46 -11.40 3.81 -18.47
N TYR A 47 -10.43 4.65 -18.12
CA TYR A 47 -10.52 5.67 -17.08
C TYR A 47 -10.42 7.05 -17.71
N HIS A 48 -11.14 8.03 -17.15
CA HIS A 48 -11.19 9.40 -17.65
C HIS A 48 -10.38 10.35 -16.76
N ALA A 49 -10.46 11.65 -17.04
CA ALA A 49 -9.59 12.68 -16.46
C ALA A 49 -9.66 12.79 -14.92
N ASP A 50 -10.79 12.44 -14.33
CA ASP A 50 -11.05 12.46 -12.89
C ASP A 50 -10.41 11.29 -12.13
N ALA A 51 -9.93 10.27 -12.84
CA ALA A 51 -9.44 9.04 -12.24
C ALA A 51 -7.97 9.09 -11.79
N LEU A 52 -7.28 10.23 -11.88
CA LEU A 52 -5.84 10.31 -11.57
C LEU A 52 -5.51 9.82 -10.16
N ASP A 53 -6.30 10.22 -9.16
CA ASP A 53 -6.10 9.80 -7.78
C ASP A 53 -6.34 8.31 -7.57
N VAL A 54 -7.38 7.77 -8.22
CA VAL A 54 -7.73 6.34 -8.16
C VAL A 54 -6.62 5.51 -8.80
N LEU A 55 -6.12 5.91 -9.96
CA LEU A 55 -5.05 5.23 -10.67
C LEU A 55 -3.71 5.32 -9.93
N ALA A 56 -3.41 6.45 -9.28
CA ALA A 56 -2.21 6.61 -8.48
C ALA A 56 -2.25 5.75 -7.21
N ALA A 57 -3.44 5.51 -6.66
CA ALA A 57 -3.67 4.65 -5.49
C ALA A 57 -3.77 3.15 -5.83
N LEU A 58 -3.82 2.80 -7.12
CA LEU A 58 -3.91 1.42 -7.55
C LEU A 58 -2.67 0.64 -7.09
N LYS A 59 -2.91 -0.48 -6.41
CA LYS A 59 -1.86 -1.38 -5.92
C LYS A 59 -1.47 -2.38 -7.00
N SER A 60 -0.23 -2.87 -6.95
CA SER A 60 0.22 -3.97 -7.79
C SER A 60 -0.45 -5.30 -7.37
N LYS A 61 -0.41 -6.31 -8.23
CA LYS A 61 -0.92 -7.65 -7.90
C LYS A 61 -0.22 -8.24 -6.68
N ASP A 62 1.10 -8.07 -6.61
CA ASP A 62 1.90 -8.58 -5.50
C ASP A 62 1.58 -7.85 -4.20
N GLU A 63 1.32 -6.54 -4.25
CA GLU A 63 0.87 -5.77 -3.08
C GLU A 63 -0.51 -6.25 -2.60
N ILE A 64 -1.46 -6.50 -3.51
CA ILE A 64 -2.79 -7.02 -3.16
C ILE A 64 -2.68 -8.43 -2.57
N VAL A 65 -1.84 -9.30 -3.15
CA VAL A 65 -1.56 -10.63 -2.60
C VAL A 65 -0.94 -10.51 -1.21
N GLY A 66 0.00 -9.60 -1.02
CA GLY A 66 0.61 -9.30 0.28
C GLY A 66 -0.41 -8.85 1.32
N ASP A 67 -1.33 -7.96 0.95
CA ASP A 67 -2.42 -7.51 1.83
C ASP A 67 -3.33 -8.69 2.22
N VAL A 68 -3.71 -9.54 1.26
CA VAL A 68 -4.56 -10.72 1.52
C VAL A 68 -3.84 -11.71 2.44
N LEU A 69 -2.56 -11.99 2.18
CA LEU A 69 -1.75 -12.86 3.04
C LEU A 69 -1.59 -12.26 4.44
N GLY A 70 -1.36 -10.95 4.54
CA GLY A 70 -1.31 -10.23 5.80
C GLY A 70 -2.61 -10.36 6.59
N LEU A 71 -3.75 -10.10 5.96
CA LEU A 71 -5.08 -10.26 6.57
C LEU A 71 -5.34 -11.71 7.01
N LEU A 72 -4.95 -12.70 6.20
CA LEU A 72 -5.11 -14.11 6.51
C LEU A 72 -4.25 -14.55 7.70
N LEU A 73 -3.02 -14.05 7.80
CA LEU A 73 -2.06 -14.42 8.85
C LEU A 73 -2.20 -13.58 10.14
N SER A 74 -2.89 -12.45 10.08
CA SER A 74 -3.09 -11.52 11.22
C SER A 74 -3.60 -12.20 12.51
N PRO A 75 -4.54 -13.17 12.48
CA PRO A 75 -4.98 -13.86 13.69
C PRO A 75 -3.88 -14.73 14.32
N MET A 76 -3.08 -15.42 13.49
CA MET A 76 -2.03 -16.33 13.98
C MET A 76 -0.90 -15.57 14.66
N THR A 77 -0.48 -14.43 14.11
CA THR A 77 0.55 -13.57 14.71
C THR A 77 0.09 -13.01 16.05
N ASN A 78 -1.18 -12.60 16.15
CA ASN A 78 -1.76 -12.10 17.40
C ASN A 78 -1.84 -13.20 18.48
N ILE A 79 -2.23 -14.43 18.11
CA ILE A 79 -2.31 -15.56 19.05
C ILE A 79 -0.91 -15.98 19.54
N SER A 80 0.05 -16.12 18.63
CA SER A 80 1.43 -16.48 18.99
C SER A 80 2.04 -15.45 19.93
N GLY A 81 1.84 -14.15 19.66
CA GLY A 81 2.29 -13.06 20.51
C GLY A 81 1.65 -13.10 21.91
N ALA A 82 0.35 -13.38 22.00
CA ALA A 82 -0.35 -13.51 23.27
C ALA A 82 0.16 -14.69 24.12
N LEU A 83 0.38 -15.85 23.51
CA LEU A 83 0.86 -17.06 24.20
C LEU A 83 2.31 -16.90 24.70
N THR A 84 3.20 -16.39 23.85
CA THR A 84 4.60 -16.15 24.24
C THR A 84 4.74 -15.04 25.26
N GLY A 85 3.97 -13.96 25.14
CA GLY A 85 3.94 -12.87 26.12
C GLY A 85 3.43 -13.31 27.49
N ALA A 86 2.39 -14.15 27.54
CA ALA A 86 1.90 -14.71 28.80
C ALA A 86 2.95 -15.63 29.47
N GLY A 87 3.62 -16.47 28.68
CA GLY A 87 4.66 -17.37 29.18
C GLY A 87 5.88 -16.62 29.72
N SER A 88 6.36 -15.59 29.02
CA SER A 88 7.51 -14.78 29.47
C SER A 88 7.20 -13.97 30.73
N ASN A 89 6.00 -13.41 30.84
CA ASN A 89 5.55 -12.68 32.03
C ASN A 89 5.49 -13.59 33.27
N LEU A 90 4.96 -14.80 33.11
CA LEU A 90 4.93 -15.79 34.20
C LEU A 90 6.35 -16.21 34.60
N LEU A 91 7.24 -16.45 33.63
CA LEU A 91 8.63 -16.80 33.91
C LEU A 91 9.39 -15.67 34.63
N ALA A 92 9.15 -14.42 34.22
CA ALA A 92 9.73 -13.24 34.86
C ALA A 92 9.23 -13.09 36.30
N LEU A 93 7.94 -13.36 36.55
CA LEU A 93 7.37 -13.34 37.89
C LEU A 93 7.99 -14.42 38.78
N VAL A 94 8.16 -15.64 38.26
CA VAL A 94 8.80 -16.76 38.98
C VAL A 94 10.24 -16.42 39.34
N LYS A 95 11.03 -15.88 38.39
CA LYS A 95 12.39 -15.43 38.67
C LYS A 95 12.44 -14.32 39.73
N ALA A 96 11.51 -13.36 39.68
CA ALA A 96 11.43 -12.29 40.67
C ALA A 96 11.08 -12.82 42.08
N ILE A 97 10.26 -13.87 42.19
CA ILE A 97 9.99 -14.54 43.47
C ILE A 97 11.23 -15.28 43.97
N GLU A 98 11.94 -15.98 43.08
CA GLU A 98 13.16 -16.73 43.40
C GLU A 98 14.27 -15.82 43.93
N GLU A 99 14.57 -14.70 43.24
CA GLU A 99 15.57 -13.72 43.69
C GLU A 99 15.22 -13.11 45.06
N LYS A 100 13.93 -12.88 45.32
CA LYS A 100 13.46 -12.30 46.58
C LYS A 100 13.46 -13.30 47.75
N ALA A 101 13.40 -14.61 47.46
CA ALA A 101 13.52 -15.67 48.45
C ALA A 101 14.99 -16.07 48.72
N ALA A 102 15.89 -15.77 47.78
CA ALA A 102 17.33 -16.01 47.91
C ALA A 102 18.10 -14.84 48.56
N ALA A 103 17.45 -13.68 48.75
CA ALA A 103 17.96 -12.50 49.46
C ALA A 103 17.45 -12.45 50.91
#